data_AF-A0A1C5XA62-F1
#
_entry.id   AF-A0A1C5XA62-F1
#
_cell.length_a   1.000
_cell.length_b   1.000
_cell.length_c   1.000
_cell.angle_alpha   90.00
_cell.angle_beta   90.00
_cell.angle_gamma   90.00
#
_symmetry.space_group_name_H-M   'P 1'
#
loop_
_entity.id
_entity.type
_entity.pdbx_description
1 polymer ?
#
loop_
_entity_poly.entity_id
_entity_poly.type
_entity_poly.pdbx_seq_one_letter_code
_entity_poly.pdbx_strand_id
1 'polypeptide(L)'
;MALQDKKIMPPPWLAHREIERYSIGWRMGYGEDYIYRFGDWLDTLSPEERAEYRALFPEPMTWKGWWDNEDSSEVLEHGGFFVEVWQPEGQPKYTRQWLQQEFAAGRTRELCLFWGHQPSEDGQLTKSCLSQWWMEDFWSVADTYLCMEQYMMAGKAGLFGDSEIREQILKCSDPKQIKALGRKVRSFDQKVWDRFKYAIVLLGNWYKFSQNRELREFLLSTGDSVLVEASPYDAIWGIRLSASSPEVQDPMKWRGQNLLGFALIEVRDELRRVTQNEMLCDWSTVWEQ
;
A
#
# COMPACT_ATOMS: atom_id res chain seq x y z
N MET A 1 -23.45 14.90 -16.86
CA MET A 1 -22.09 14.34 -16.99
C MET A 1 -21.89 14.04 -18.46
N ALA A 2 -20.74 14.39 -19.05
CA ALA A 2 -20.47 14.07 -20.46
C ALA A 2 -20.42 12.56 -20.70
N LEU A 3 -20.03 11.78 -19.69
CA LEU A 3 -19.96 10.31 -19.72
C LEU A 3 -21.28 9.58 -19.39
N GLN A 4 -22.40 10.28 -19.21
CA GLN A 4 -23.63 9.70 -18.63
C GLN A 4 -24.21 8.51 -19.43
N ASP A 5 -24.05 8.50 -20.75
CA ASP A 5 -24.58 7.45 -21.64
C ASP A 5 -23.48 6.48 -22.14
N LYS A 6 -22.27 6.55 -21.58
CA LYS A 6 -21.14 5.71 -21.98
C LYS A 6 -21.02 4.50 -21.07
N LYS A 7 -20.65 3.36 -21.64
CA LYS A 7 -20.08 2.24 -20.88
C LYS A 7 -18.66 2.61 -20.48
N ILE A 8 -18.47 2.97 -19.21
CA ILE A 8 -17.19 3.46 -18.70
C ILE A 8 -16.28 2.25 -18.45
N MET A 9 -15.18 2.13 -19.20
CA MET A 9 -14.18 1.11 -18.90
C MET A 9 -13.40 1.51 -17.63
N PRO A 10 -13.12 0.57 -16.71
CA PRO A 10 -12.19 0.84 -15.62
C PRO A 10 -10.82 1.31 -16.16
N PRO A 11 -10.09 2.19 -15.45
CA PRO A 11 -8.71 2.47 -15.81
C PRO A 11 -7.85 1.22 -15.54
N PRO A 12 -6.66 1.08 -16.18
CA PRO A 12 -5.82 -0.11 -16.08
C PRO A 12 -5.48 -0.52 -14.63
N TRP A 13 -5.18 0.46 -13.77
CA TRP A 13 -4.88 0.23 -12.35
C TRP A 13 -6.09 -0.18 -11.49
N LEU A 14 -7.32 -0.06 -11.99
CA LEU A 14 -8.51 -0.65 -11.36
C LEU A 14 -8.90 -1.96 -12.03
N ALA A 15 -8.61 -2.17 -13.31
CA ALA A 15 -8.92 -3.43 -13.98
C ALA A 15 -8.01 -4.58 -13.54
N HIS A 16 -6.70 -4.33 -13.52
CA HIS A 16 -5.67 -5.30 -13.15
C HIS A 16 -4.75 -4.68 -12.11
N ARG A 17 -5.16 -4.75 -10.84
CA ARG A 17 -4.46 -4.12 -9.69
C ARG A 17 -3.10 -4.74 -9.40
N GLU A 18 -2.93 -5.97 -9.84
CA GLU A 18 -1.72 -6.76 -9.75
C GLU A 18 -0.74 -6.45 -10.88
N ILE A 19 -1.16 -5.92 -12.03
CA ILE A 19 -0.24 -5.59 -13.12
C ILE A 19 0.26 -4.15 -12.94
N GLU A 20 1.47 -4.00 -12.40
CA GLU A 20 2.14 -2.70 -12.24
C GLU A 20 2.32 -1.97 -13.59
N ARG A 21 2.36 -0.63 -13.57
CA ARG A 21 2.39 0.25 -14.76
C ARG A 21 3.40 -0.20 -15.83
N TYR A 22 4.61 -0.55 -15.41
CA TYR A 22 5.71 -0.92 -16.31
C TYR A 22 5.91 -2.42 -16.46
N SER A 23 5.00 -3.23 -15.91
CA SER A 23 5.04 -4.67 -16.05
C SER A 23 4.96 -5.09 -17.52
N ILE A 24 5.74 -6.11 -17.89
CA ILE A 24 5.63 -6.75 -19.21
C ILE A 24 4.25 -7.39 -19.41
N GLY A 25 3.47 -7.60 -18.34
CA GLY A 25 2.10 -8.12 -18.40
C GLY A 25 1.15 -7.31 -19.27
N TRP A 26 1.41 -6.02 -19.47
CA TRP A 26 0.66 -5.14 -20.39
C TRP A 26 1.04 -5.30 -21.87
N ARG A 27 2.14 -5.99 -22.18
CA ARG A 27 2.69 -6.12 -23.55
C ARG A 27 2.82 -7.57 -24.03
N MET A 28 2.93 -8.52 -23.10
CA MET A 28 3.18 -9.93 -23.37
C MET A 28 2.44 -10.83 -22.37
N GLY A 29 1.45 -10.30 -21.67
CA GLY A 29 0.69 -11.01 -20.64
C GLY A 29 -0.82 -10.84 -20.82
N TYR A 30 -1.60 -11.31 -19.86
CA TYR A 30 -3.06 -11.30 -19.95
C TYR A 30 -3.69 -9.90 -19.86
N GLY A 31 -2.91 -8.86 -19.51
CA GLY A 31 -3.37 -7.47 -19.53
C GLY A 31 -3.24 -6.80 -20.91
N GLU A 32 -2.56 -7.42 -21.87
CA GLU A 32 -2.31 -6.83 -23.19
C GLU A 32 -3.60 -6.54 -23.96
N ASP A 33 -4.49 -7.52 -24.06
CA ASP A 33 -5.78 -7.33 -24.73
C ASP A 33 -6.59 -6.18 -24.11
N TYR A 34 -6.60 -6.12 -22.77
CA TYR A 34 -7.31 -5.09 -22.03
C TYR A 34 -6.77 -3.69 -22.32
N ILE A 35 -5.44 -3.50 -22.31
CA ILE A 35 -4.86 -2.17 -22.52
C ILE A 35 -5.11 -1.64 -23.94
N TYR A 36 -5.15 -2.52 -24.95
CA TYR A 36 -5.52 -2.14 -26.31
C TYR A 36 -6.99 -1.74 -26.41
N ARG A 37 -7.91 -2.57 -25.91
CA ARG A 37 -9.35 -2.25 -25.92
C ARG A 37 -9.65 -0.97 -25.12
N PHE A 38 -8.96 -0.79 -24.00
CA PHE A 38 -9.05 0.44 -23.20
C PHE A 38 -8.60 1.66 -24.00
N GLY A 39 -7.48 1.56 -24.71
CA GLY A 39 -6.97 2.61 -25.59
C GLY A 39 -7.95 2.96 -26.70
N ASP A 40 -8.46 1.95 -27.43
CA ASP A 40 -9.45 2.13 -28.50
C ASP A 40 -10.72 2.81 -27.98
N TRP A 41 -11.22 2.39 -26.81
CA TRP A 41 -12.38 2.98 -26.16
C TRP A 41 -12.12 4.43 -25.75
N LEU A 42 -10.98 4.71 -25.11
CA LEU A 42 -10.58 6.05 -24.72
C LEU A 42 -10.48 6.96 -25.96
N ASP A 43 -10.08 6.39 -27.09
CA ASP A 43 -9.99 7.11 -28.35
C ASP A 43 -11.34 7.54 -28.93
N THR A 44 -12.42 6.84 -28.58
CA THR A 44 -13.80 7.22 -28.94
C THR A 44 -14.35 8.42 -28.18
N LEU A 45 -13.70 8.83 -27.08
CA LEU A 45 -14.17 9.91 -26.21
C LEU A 45 -13.77 11.29 -26.75
N SER A 46 -14.68 12.26 -26.64
CA SER A 46 -14.38 13.68 -26.90
C SER A 46 -13.36 14.25 -25.90
N PRO A 47 -12.71 15.39 -26.20
CA PRO A 47 -11.80 16.04 -25.25
C PRO A 47 -12.46 16.32 -23.89
N GLU A 48 -13.72 16.74 -23.87
CA GLU A 48 -14.50 16.99 -22.66
C GLU A 48 -14.79 15.69 -21.89
N GLU A 49 -15.17 14.62 -22.59
CA GLU A 49 -15.40 13.29 -22.00
C GLU A 49 -14.10 12.72 -21.40
N ARG A 50 -12.96 12.87 -22.09
CA ARG A 50 -11.64 12.45 -21.59
C ARG A 50 -11.24 13.26 -20.34
N ALA A 51 -11.49 14.56 -20.32
CA ALA A 51 -11.21 15.40 -19.16
C ALA A 51 -12.07 15.01 -17.95
N GLU A 52 -13.36 14.74 -18.16
CA GLU A 52 -14.24 14.22 -17.11
C GLU A 52 -13.77 12.83 -16.63
N TYR A 53 -13.37 11.94 -17.54
CA TYR A 53 -12.86 10.61 -17.19
C TYR A 53 -11.62 10.69 -16.29
N ARG A 54 -10.62 11.51 -16.69
CA ARG A 54 -9.41 11.74 -15.88
C ARG A 54 -9.73 12.29 -14.49
N ALA A 55 -10.76 13.13 -14.37
CA ALA A 55 -11.19 13.68 -13.09
C ALA A 55 -11.90 12.65 -12.19
N LEU A 56 -12.69 11.75 -12.79
CA LEU A 56 -13.37 10.66 -12.06
C LEU A 56 -12.40 9.56 -11.64
N PHE A 57 -11.39 9.29 -12.46
CA PHE A 57 -10.41 8.21 -12.26
C PHE A 57 -9.00 8.79 -12.21
N PRO A 58 -8.62 9.41 -11.09
CA PRO A 58 -7.30 9.99 -10.97
C PRO A 58 -6.25 8.88 -10.82
N GLU A 59 -5.04 9.13 -11.33
CA GLU A 59 -3.93 8.17 -11.27
C GLU A 59 -3.57 7.86 -9.82
N PRO A 60 -3.33 6.61 -9.43
CA PRO A 60 -2.68 6.31 -8.17
C PRO A 60 -1.22 6.78 -8.17
N MET A 61 -0.63 6.91 -6.98
CA MET A 61 0.77 7.33 -6.82
C MET A 61 1.75 6.48 -7.62
N THR A 62 1.47 5.18 -7.79
CA THR A 62 2.31 4.23 -8.57
C THR A 62 2.08 4.31 -10.08
N TRP A 63 1.22 5.21 -10.55
CA TRP A 63 0.91 5.43 -11.98
C TRP A 63 1.09 6.89 -12.42
N LYS A 64 1.75 7.70 -11.60
CA LYS A 64 1.85 9.15 -11.78
C LYS A 64 2.46 9.56 -13.14
N GLY A 65 1.74 10.37 -13.90
CA GLY A 65 2.12 10.83 -15.25
C GLY A 65 1.71 9.88 -16.39
N TRP A 66 0.94 8.82 -16.10
CA TRP A 66 0.40 7.90 -17.11
C TRP A 66 -0.36 8.63 -18.22
N TRP A 67 -1.24 9.57 -17.86
CA TRP A 67 -2.11 10.29 -18.79
C TRP A 67 -1.36 11.18 -19.78
N ASP A 68 -0.18 11.64 -19.39
CA ASP A 68 0.62 12.59 -20.15
C ASP A 68 1.88 11.91 -20.74
N ASN A 69 2.00 10.58 -20.59
CA ASN A 69 3.16 9.79 -21.00
C ASN A 69 4.49 10.28 -20.39
N GLU A 70 4.42 10.78 -19.17
CA GLU A 70 5.57 11.24 -18.39
C GLU A 70 5.83 10.28 -17.22
N ASP A 71 7.10 10.06 -16.91
CA ASP A 71 7.47 9.46 -15.62
C ASP A 71 7.82 10.57 -14.65
N SER A 72 6.83 10.93 -13.82
CA SER A 72 7.00 11.94 -12.77
C SER A 72 7.02 11.31 -11.37
N SER A 73 7.18 9.99 -11.30
CA SER A 73 7.38 9.27 -10.05
C SER A 73 8.73 9.63 -9.47
N GLU A 74 8.74 10.00 -8.19
CA GLU A 74 9.98 10.18 -7.45
C GLU A 74 10.44 8.82 -6.91
N VAL A 75 11.74 8.57 -6.95
CA VAL A 75 12.33 7.31 -6.48
C VAL A 75 13.47 7.57 -5.51
N LEU A 76 13.57 6.73 -4.48
CA LEU A 76 14.79 6.61 -3.70
C LEU A 76 15.69 5.56 -4.34
N GLU A 77 16.96 5.91 -4.51
CA GLU A 77 17.98 5.03 -5.09
C GLU A 77 19.10 4.77 -4.08
N HIS A 78 19.52 3.51 -3.96
CA HIS A 78 20.74 3.12 -3.27
C HIS A 78 21.38 1.92 -3.96
N GLY A 79 22.54 2.14 -4.58
CA GLY A 79 23.19 1.12 -5.40
C GLY A 79 22.32 0.78 -6.61
N GLY A 80 21.87 -0.47 -6.73
CA GLY A 80 20.93 -0.91 -7.77
C GLY A 80 19.48 -1.06 -7.29
N PHE A 81 19.17 -0.62 -6.07
CA PHE A 81 17.83 -0.72 -5.49
C PHE A 81 17.07 0.59 -5.65
N PHE A 82 15.84 0.50 -6.15
CA PHE A 82 14.92 1.62 -6.35
C PHE A 82 13.62 1.35 -5.62
N VAL A 83 13.03 2.39 -5.02
CA VAL A 83 11.67 2.34 -4.48
C VAL A 83 10.96 3.65 -4.76
N GLU A 84 9.75 3.56 -5.30
CA GLU A 84 8.89 4.73 -5.52
C GLU A 84 8.51 5.38 -4.18
N VAL A 85 8.48 6.71 -4.16
CA VAL A 85 8.06 7.47 -2.99
C VAL A 85 6.83 8.30 -3.28
N TRP A 86 5.93 8.35 -2.30
CA TRP A 86 4.66 9.09 -2.41
C TRP A 86 4.78 10.53 -1.92
N GLN A 87 5.76 10.79 -1.06
CA GLN A 87 6.12 12.12 -0.58
C GLN A 87 7.59 12.39 -0.88
N PRO A 88 8.00 13.66 -0.99
CA PRO A 88 9.39 14.05 -1.14
C PRO A 88 10.31 13.32 -0.14
N GLU A 89 11.45 12.86 -0.64
CA GLU A 89 12.47 12.12 0.10
C GLU A 89 12.00 10.82 0.80
N GLY A 90 10.80 10.32 0.49
CA GLY A 90 10.23 9.12 1.13
C GLY A 90 9.71 9.35 2.54
N GLN A 91 9.43 10.61 2.91
CA GLN A 91 8.92 10.95 4.24
C GLN A 91 7.47 10.49 4.44
N PRO A 92 7.05 10.14 5.66
CA PRO A 92 5.65 9.87 5.96
C PRO A 92 4.78 11.12 5.81
N LYS A 93 3.61 10.99 5.16
CA LYS A 93 2.57 12.04 5.20
C LYS A 93 2.06 12.28 6.62
N TYR A 94 1.94 11.21 7.41
CA TYR A 94 1.49 11.25 8.79
C TYR A 94 2.60 10.81 9.74
N THR A 95 2.73 11.51 10.87
CA THR A 95 3.75 11.22 11.88
C THR A 95 3.19 11.32 13.28
N ARG A 96 3.91 10.78 14.26
CA ARG A 96 3.58 10.97 15.68
C ARG A 96 3.56 12.45 16.04
N GLN A 97 4.49 13.25 15.50
CA GLN A 97 4.55 14.68 15.76
C GLN A 97 3.29 15.40 15.24
N TRP A 98 2.83 15.06 14.03
CA TRP A 98 1.56 15.56 13.51
C TRP A 98 0.39 15.23 14.45
N LEU A 99 0.27 13.97 14.87
CA LEU A 99 -0.82 13.54 15.76
C LEU A 99 -0.75 14.25 17.13
N GLN A 100 0.45 14.47 17.67
CA GLN A 100 0.67 15.23 18.90
C GLN A 100 0.24 16.69 18.76
N GLN A 101 0.47 17.31 17.60
CA GLN A 101 0.02 18.67 17.31
C GLN A 101 -1.51 18.75 17.17
N GLU A 102 -2.15 17.79 16.49
CA GLU A 102 -3.62 17.68 16.43
C GLU A 102 -4.21 17.57 17.85
N PHE A 103 -3.64 16.68 18.66
CA PHE A 103 -4.08 16.43 20.04
C PHE A 103 -3.92 17.68 20.92
N ALA A 104 -2.75 18.33 20.88
CA ALA A 104 -2.49 19.56 21.63
C ALA A 104 -3.41 20.73 21.21
N ALA A 105 -3.86 20.73 19.96
CA ALA A 105 -4.83 21.70 19.45
C ALA A 105 -6.30 21.34 19.77
N GLY A 106 -6.55 20.29 20.57
CA GLY A 106 -7.88 19.86 20.97
C GLY A 106 -8.66 19.12 19.87
N ARG A 107 -8.01 18.73 18.76
CA ARG A 107 -8.63 17.92 17.70
C ARG A 107 -8.56 16.45 18.08
N THR A 108 -9.65 15.94 18.64
CA THR A 108 -9.76 14.50 18.98
C THR A 108 -10.00 13.68 17.72
N ARG A 109 -9.21 12.62 17.53
CA ARG A 109 -9.38 11.61 16.48
C ARG A 109 -9.75 10.28 17.12
N GLU A 110 -10.65 9.53 16.52
CA GLU A 110 -10.89 8.15 16.95
C GLU A 110 -9.65 7.29 16.68
N LEU A 111 -9.31 6.39 17.59
CA LEU A 111 -8.17 5.48 17.45
C LEU A 111 -8.65 4.07 17.13
N CYS A 112 -8.21 3.52 15.99
CA CYS A 112 -8.36 2.11 15.67
C CYS A 112 -7.11 1.35 16.12
N LEU A 113 -7.16 0.85 17.36
CA LEU A 113 -6.08 0.06 17.95
C LEU A 113 -6.08 -1.36 17.36
N PHE A 114 -4.93 -1.81 16.88
CA PHE A 114 -4.75 -3.18 16.40
C PHE A 114 -3.42 -3.77 16.88
N TRP A 115 -3.43 -5.07 17.18
CA TRP A 115 -2.24 -5.86 17.48
C TRP A 115 -2.59 -7.35 17.37
N GLY A 116 -1.64 -8.17 16.94
CA GLY A 116 -1.88 -9.56 16.57
C GLY A 116 -2.32 -9.72 15.11
N HIS A 117 -2.32 -10.96 14.63
CA HIS A 117 -2.50 -11.32 13.22
C HIS A 117 -3.39 -12.54 13.00
N GLN A 118 -4.01 -13.05 14.06
CA GLN A 118 -4.85 -14.25 13.98
C GLN A 118 -6.25 -13.86 13.45
N PRO A 119 -6.83 -14.66 12.54
CA PRO A 119 -8.24 -14.55 12.18
C PRO A 119 -9.15 -14.73 13.40
N SER A 120 -10.39 -14.24 13.34
CA SER A 120 -11.38 -14.63 14.34
C SER A 120 -11.78 -16.09 14.15
N GLU A 121 -12.35 -16.69 15.20
CA GLU A 121 -12.79 -18.10 15.19
C GLU A 121 -13.86 -18.38 14.13
N ASP A 122 -14.67 -17.37 13.78
CA ASP A 122 -15.73 -17.44 12.77
C ASP A 122 -15.26 -17.03 11.36
N GLY A 123 -13.96 -16.77 11.17
CA GLY A 123 -13.37 -16.41 9.88
C GLY A 123 -13.63 -14.99 9.42
N GLN A 124 -14.33 -14.16 10.22
CA GLN A 124 -14.53 -12.75 9.90
C GLN A 124 -13.21 -11.95 9.95
N LEU A 125 -13.08 -10.99 9.05
CA LEU A 125 -11.98 -10.04 9.12
C LEU A 125 -12.12 -9.16 10.36
N THR A 126 -11.04 -9.09 11.13
CA THR A 126 -10.93 -8.18 12.27
C THR A 126 -9.74 -7.25 12.07
N LYS A 127 -9.53 -6.34 13.01
CA LYS A 127 -8.41 -5.39 12.99
C LYS A 127 -7.04 -6.07 12.89
N SER A 128 -6.94 -7.37 13.18
CA SER A 128 -5.71 -8.15 13.01
C SER A 128 -5.23 -8.21 11.54
N CYS A 129 -6.11 -7.99 10.56
CA CYS A 129 -5.72 -7.97 9.14
C CYS A 129 -4.81 -6.80 8.74
N LEU A 130 -4.81 -5.74 9.57
CA LEU A 130 -3.92 -4.58 9.47
C LEU A 130 -2.46 -4.94 9.85
N SER A 131 -2.23 -6.09 10.48
CA SER A 131 -0.89 -6.54 10.84
C SER A 131 -0.06 -6.91 9.60
N GLN A 132 1.26 -6.66 9.69
CA GLN A 132 2.21 -7.10 8.67
C GLN A 132 2.35 -8.63 8.61
N TRP A 133 1.90 -9.33 9.64
CA TRP A 133 1.96 -10.79 9.77
C TRP A 133 0.67 -11.48 9.36
N TRP A 134 -0.37 -10.72 8.99
CA TRP A 134 -1.57 -11.30 8.40
C TRP A 134 -1.23 -11.95 7.06
N MET A 135 -1.57 -13.23 6.93
CA MET A 135 -1.31 -14.03 5.73
C MET A 135 -2.37 -13.73 4.69
N GLU A 136 -1.94 -13.06 3.62
CA GLU A 136 -2.75 -12.79 2.44
C GLU A 136 -1.77 -12.53 1.29
N ASP A 137 -1.97 -13.24 0.19
CA ASP A 137 -1.06 -13.18 -0.94
C ASP A 137 -1.24 -11.86 -1.69
N PHE A 138 -0.14 -11.31 -2.18
CA PHE A 138 -0.14 -10.21 -3.15
C PHE A 138 1.10 -10.28 -4.02
N TRP A 139 1.01 -9.70 -5.20
CA TRP A 139 2.07 -9.70 -6.19
C TRP A 139 2.78 -8.36 -6.26
N SER A 140 4.10 -8.38 -6.47
CA SER A 140 4.85 -7.19 -6.87
C SER A 140 6.05 -7.57 -7.73
N VAL A 141 6.22 -6.85 -8.82
CA VAL A 141 7.28 -6.92 -9.84
C VAL A 141 7.41 -8.27 -10.52
N ALA A 142 7.86 -9.28 -9.79
CA ALA A 142 8.07 -10.64 -10.30
C ALA A 142 7.81 -11.71 -9.24
N ASP A 143 7.54 -11.32 -7.99
CA ASP A 143 7.43 -12.23 -6.85
C ASP A 143 6.03 -12.13 -6.24
N THR A 144 5.51 -13.27 -5.77
CA THR A 144 4.34 -13.33 -4.90
C THR A 144 4.81 -13.34 -3.45
N TYR A 145 4.17 -12.53 -2.61
CA TYR A 145 4.44 -12.41 -1.18
C TYR A 145 3.24 -12.90 -0.39
N LEU A 146 3.47 -13.76 0.59
CA LEU A 146 2.42 -14.37 1.43
C LEU A 146 1.95 -13.45 2.56
N CYS A 147 2.78 -12.47 2.91
CA CYS A 147 2.47 -11.45 3.89
C CYS A 147 3.42 -10.25 3.75
N MET A 148 3.08 -9.17 4.43
CA MET A 148 3.88 -7.94 4.38
C MET A 148 5.25 -8.05 5.07
N GLU A 149 5.40 -8.88 6.10
CA GLU A 149 6.72 -9.13 6.71
C GLU A 149 7.69 -9.75 5.69
N GLN A 150 7.20 -10.65 4.82
CA GLN A 150 8.00 -11.24 3.74
C GLN A 150 8.44 -10.18 2.75
N TYR A 151 7.53 -9.33 2.28
CA TYR A 151 7.82 -8.22 1.38
C TYR A 151 8.86 -7.26 1.99
N MET A 152 8.61 -6.79 3.22
CA MET A 152 9.50 -5.85 3.90
C MET A 152 10.92 -6.42 4.06
N MET A 153 11.04 -7.69 4.48
CA MET A 153 12.36 -8.30 4.67
C MET A 153 13.06 -8.63 3.35
N ALA A 154 12.32 -9.02 2.30
CA ALA A 154 12.88 -9.22 0.96
C ALA A 154 13.36 -7.89 0.35
N GLY A 155 12.59 -6.81 0.52
CA GLY A 155 12.99 -5.45 0.14
C GLY A 155 14.22 -4.97 0.90
N LYS A 156 14.29 -5.26 2.21
CA LYS A 156 15.49 -5.00 3.02
C LYS A 156 16.71 -5.74 2.49
N ALA A 157 16.58 -7.04 2.18
CA ALA A 157 17.68 -7.82 1.62
C ALA A 157 18.12 -7.28 0.24
N GLY A 158 17.16 -6.90 -0.62
CA GLY A 158 17.43 -6.24 -1.89
C GLY A 158 18.17 -4.91 -1.75
N LEU A 159 17.74 -4.06 -0.81
CA LEU A 159 18.36 -2.76 -0.54
C LEU A 159 19.85 -2.88 -0.17
N PHE A 160 20.23 -3.95 0.52
CA PHE A 160 21.62 -4.20 0.92
C PHE A 160 22.36 -5.22 0.02
N GLY A 161 21.76 -5.58 -1.13
CA GLY A 161 22.37 -6.47 -2.11
C GLY A 161 22.54 -7.92 -1.66
N ASP A 162 21.80 -8.37 -0.65
CA ASP A 162 21.90 -9.73 -0.09
C ASP A 162 20.91 -10.68 -0.77
N SER A 163 21.25 -11.12 -1.99
CA SER A 163 20.41 -12.01 -2.80
C SER A 163 20.18 -13.37 -2.14
N GLU A 164 21.15 -13.89 -1.40
CA GLU A 164 21.06 -15.18 -0.70
C GLU A 164 20.01 -15.15 0.41
N ILE A 165 20.03 -14.11 1.27
CA ILE A 165 19.00 -13.93 2.29
C ILE A 165 17.65 -13.62 1.66
N ARG A 166 17.60 -12.82 0.58
CA ARG A 166 16.37 -12.55 -0.16
C ARG A 166 15.71 -13.84 -0.65
N GLU A 167 16.47 -14.74 -1.27
CA GLU A 167 15.96 -16.02 -1.75
C GLU A 167 15.43 -16.90 -0.60
N GLN A 168 16.14 -16.94 0.54
CA GLN A 168 15.65 -17.66 1.72
C GLN A 168 14.34 -17.09 2.27
N ILE A 169 14.19 -15.76 2.27
CA ILE A 169 12.96 -15.08 2.71
C ILE A 169 11.79 -15.44 1.79
N LEU A 170 11.99 -15.40 0.47
CA LEU A 170 10.95 -15.72 -0.51
C LEU A 170 10.48 -17.18 -0.43
N LYS A 171 11.35 -18.10 -0.02
CA LYS A 171 11.00 -19.52 0.18
C LYS A 171 10.38 -19.83 1.55
N CYS A 172 10.36 -18.85 2.47
CA CYS A 172 9.87 -19.05 3.83
C CYS A 172 8.42 -18.55 3.97
N SER A 173 7.56 -19.35 4.61
CA SER A 173 6.14 -19.01 4.85
C SER A 173 5.81 -18.68 6.31
N ASP A 174 6.76 -18.81 7.24
CA ASP A 174 6.57 -18.48 8.65
C ASP A 174 7.05 -17.04 8.94
N PRO A 175 6.16 -16.09 9.28
CA PRO A 175 6.52 -14.69 9.57
C PRO A 175 7.60 -14.55 10.63
N LYS A 176 7.65 -15.44 11.63
CA LYS A 176 8.66 -15.39 12.68
C LYS A 176 10.05 -15.74 12.15
N GLN A 177 10.13 -16.71 11.25
CA GLN A 177 11.38 -17.11 10.59
C GLN A 177 11.82 -16.07 9.56
N ILE A 178 10.89 -15.53 8.78
CA ILE A 178 11.13 -14.40 7.86
C ILE A 178 11.77 -13.23 8.62
N LYS A 179 11.18 -12.80 9.73
CA LYS A 179 11.74 -11.74 10.58
C LYS A 179 13.13 -12.08 11.10
N ALA A 180 13.38 -13.35 11.43
CA ALA A 180 14.69 -13.81 11.86
C ALA A 180 15.73 -13.76 10.72
N LEU A 181 15.36 -14.11 9.49
CA LEU A 181 16.20 -13.99 8.30
C LEU A 181 16.51 -12.53 7.98
N GLY A 182 15.52 -11.64 8.09
CA GLY A 182 15.71 -10.20 7.88
C GLY A 182 16.67 -9.52 8.88
N ARG A 183 16.92 -10.13 10.04
CA ARG A 183 17.98 -9.71 10.98
C ARG A 183 19.38 -10.17 10.57
N LYS A 184 19.49 -11.13 9.65
CA LYS A 184 20.76 -11.69 9.14
C LYS A 184 21.22 -11.03 7.83
N VAL A 185 20.46 -10.09 7.28
CA VAL A 185 20.82 -9.33 6.07
C VAL A 185 22.22 -8.73 6.25
N ARG A 186 23.13 -9.07 5.34
CA ARG A 186 24.51 -8.60 5.29
C ARG A 186 24.57 -7.13 4.87
N SER A 187 25.69 -6.48 5.17
CA SER A 187 25.94 -5.08 4.78
C SER A 187 24.86 -4.08 5.25
N PHE A 188 24.13 -4.43 6.31
CA PHE A 188 23.06 -3.59 6.85
C PHE A 188 23.60 -2.26 7.38
N ASP A 189 23.10 -1.16 6.83
CA ASP A 189 23.31 0.19 7.33
C ASP A 189 21.98 0.76 7.86
N GLN A 190 21.96 1.15 9.14
CA GLN A 190 20.76 1.64 9.80
C GLN A 190 20.26 2.97 9.20
N LYS A 191 21.14 3.88 8.78
CA LYS A 191 20.76 5.18 8.21
C LYS A 191 20.13 5.01 6.83
N VAL A 192 20.71 4.12 6.01
CA VAL A 192 20.13 3.73 4.73
C VAL A 192 18.77 3.07 4.96
N TRP A 193 18.66 2.12 5.89
CA TRP A 193 17.36 1.51 6.20
C TRP A 193 16.33 2.53 6.69
N ASP A 194 16.72 3.46 7.56
CA ASP A 194 15.80 4.49 8.08
C ASP A 194 15.26 5.41 6.99
N ARG A 195 16.03 5.67 5.94
CA ARG A 195 15.59 6.44 4.76
C ARG A 195 14.62 5.66 3.87
N PHE A 196 14.74 4.34 3.76
CA PHE A 196 13.99 3.53 2.78
C PHE A 196 12.80 2.77 3.37
N LYS A 197 12.87 2.38 4.65
CA LYS A 197 11.92 1.43 5.27
C LYS A 197 10.47 1.86 5.15
N TYR A 198 10.20 3.17 5.27
CA TYR A 198 8.83 3.68 5.20
C TYR A 198 8.27 3.53 3.79
N ALA A 199 9.00 3.98 2.76
CA ALA A 199 8.61 3.83 1.37
C ALA A 199 8.37 2.36 0.99
N ILE A 200 9.27 1.46 1.39
CA ILE A 200 9.10 0.01 1.17
C ILE A 200 7.80 -0.49 1.80
N VAL A 201 7.56 -0.19 3.08
CA VAL A 201 6.34 -0.69 3.76
C VAL A 201 5.07 -0.04 3.23
N LEU A 202 5.11 1.25 2.87
CA LEU A 202 3.99 1.95 2.26
C LEU A 202 3.60 1.30 0.93
N LEU A 203 4.58 1.08 0.04
CA LEU A 203 4.37 0.48 -1.26
C LEU A 203 3.87 -0.97 -1.16
N GLY A 204 4.45 -1.77 -0.26
CA GLY A 204 3.96 -3.14 -0.03
C GLY A 204 2.52 -3.16 0.49
N ASN A 205 2.16 -2.28 1.43
CA ASN A 205 0.78 -2.20 1.92
C ASN A 205 -0.17 -1.73 0.81
N TRP A 206 0.27 -0.84 -0.08
CA TRP A 206 -0.50 -0.49 -1.27
C TRP A 206 -0.78 -1.72 -2.14
N TYR A 207 0.23 -2.54 -2.47
CA TYR A 207 0.01 -3.76 -3.25
C TYR A 207 -0.93 -4.73 -2.53
N LYS A 208 -0.70 -5.01 -1.25
CA LYS A 208 -1.56 -5.89 -0.44
C LYS A 208 -3.02 -5.42 -0.44
N PHE A 209 -3.27 -4.16 -0.07
CA PHE A 209 -4.64 -3.67 0.13
C PHE A 209 -5.32 -3.25 -1.17
N SER A 210 -4.60 -2.92 -2.24
CA SER A 210 -5.23 -2.67 -3.55
C SER A 210 -5.71 -3.98 -4.16
N GLN A 211 -4.88 -5.03 -4.15
CA GLN A 211 -5.18 -6.32 -4.79
C GLN A 211 -6.23 -7.13 -4.03
N ASN A 212 -6.28 -7.04 -2.70
CA ASN A 212 -7.21 -7.82 -1.88
C ASN A 212 -8.45 -7.02 -1.49
N ARG A 213 -9.58 -7.29 -2.17
CA ARG A 213 -10.82 -6.52 -2.03
C ARG A 213 -11.37 -6.48 -0.60
N GLU A 214 -11.44 -7.61 0.10
CA GLU A 214 -11.99 -7.63 1.46
C GLU A 214 -11.11 -6.85 2.44
N LEU A 215 -9.79 -6.96 2.30
CA LEU A 215 -8.84 -6.17 3.10
C LEU A 215 -8.96 -4.68 2.80
N ARG A 216 -9.13 -4.32 1.52
CA ARG A 216 -9.37 -2.95 1.06
C ARG A 216 -10.61 -2.36 1.72
N GLU A 217 -11.73 -3.08 1.65
CA GLU A 217 -13.00 -2.66 2.21
C GLU A 217 -12.90 -2.52 3.73
N PHE A 218 -12.20 -3.44 4.41
CA PHE A 218 -11.90 -3.32 5.83
C PHE A 218 -11.10 -2.04 6.12
N LEU A 219 -10.01 -1.79 5.41
CA LEU A 219 -9.18 -0.59 5.59
C LEU A 219 -9.98 0.69 5.36
N LEU A 220 -10.80 0.76 4.31
CA LEU A 220 -11.67 1.90 4.02
C LEU A 220 -12.73 2.11 5.12
N SER A 221 -13.30 1.02 5.66
CA SER A 221 -14.31 1.06 6.73
C SER A 221 -13.81 1.69 8.03
N THR A 222 -12.49 1.77 8.23
CA THR A 222 -11.90 2.47 9.38
C THR A 222 -12.12 3.99 9.34
N GLY A 223 -12.72 4.52 8.27
CA GLY A 223 -13.15 5.92 8.16
C GLY A 223 -11.97 6.87 8.32
N ASP A 224 -12.09 7.86 9.20
CA ASP A 224 -11.03 8.84 9.48
C ASP A 224 -10.27 8.53 10.77
N SER A 225 -10.45 7.33 11.34
CA SER A 225 -9.74 6.89 12.53
C SER A 225 -8.23 6.82 12.29
N VAL A 226 -7.45 7.14 13.31
CA VAL A 226 -6.01 6.91 13.30
C VAL A 226 -5.77 5.44 13.60
N LEU A 227 -5.11 4.75 12.68
CA LEU A 227 -4.71 3.36 12.86
C LEU A 227 -3.48 3.31 13.76
N VAL A 228 -3.52 2.47 14.79
CA VAL A 228 -2.47 2.42 15.81
C VAL A 228 -2.07 0.98 16.08
N GLU A 229 -0.81 0.64 15.75
CA GLU A 229 -0.25 -0.65 16.10
C GLU A 229 0.13 -0.65 17.60
N ALA A 230 -0.79 -1.17 18.42
CA ALA A 230 -0.70 -1.24 19.87
C ALA A 230 0.19 -2.42 20.34
N SER A 231 1.36 -2.53 19.71
CA SER A 231 2.42 -3.47 20.10
C SER A 231 3.17 -2.93 21.32
N PRO A 232 3.26 -3.69 22.43
CA PRO A 232 4.00 -3.26 23.61
C PRO A 232 5.53 -3.32 23.42
N TYR A 233 6.01 -3.94 22.35
CA TYR A 233 7.43 -4.20 22.13
C TYR A 233 8.05 -3.35 21.01
N ASP A 234 7.25 -2.98 20.01
CA ASP A 234 7.75 -2.29 18.80
C ASP A 234 7.76 -0.76 18.99
N ALA A 235 8.94 -0.15 18.82
CA ALA A 235 9.14 1.31 18.90
C ALA A 235 9.14 2.01 17.54
N ILE A 236 9.21 1.26 16.44
CA ILE A 236 9.29 1.82 15.09
C ILE A 236 7.90 1.74 14.46
N TRP A 237 7.38 0.52 14.31
CA TRP A 237 6.11 0.29 13.63
C TRP A 237 4.91 0.47 14.57
N GLY A 238 5.09 0.20 15.86
CA GLY A 238 4.10 0.39 16.92
C GLY A 238 4.41 1.51 17.92
N ILE A 239 3.64 1.53 19.02
CA ILE A 239 3.67 2.61 20.03
C ILE A 239 4.31 2.24 21.37
N ARG A 240 4.75 0.98 21.55
CA ARG A 240 5.23 0.42 22.84
C ARG A 240 4.22 0.49 23.98
N LEU A 241 2.95 0.33 23.68
CA LEU A 241 1.86 0.22 24.65
C LEU A 241 0.88 -0.86 24.18
N SER A 242 0.30 -1.62 25.11
CA SER A 242 -0.79 -2.53 24.79
C SER A 242 -2.08 -1.75 24.54
N ALA A 243 -3.00 -2.34 23.77
CA ALA A 243 -4.32 -1.73 23.51
C ALA A 243 -5.15 -1.50 24.79
N SER A 244 -4.87 -2.24 25.86
CA SER A 244 -5.51 -2.11 27.18
C SER A 244 -4.91 -1.00 28.05
N SER A 245 -3.77 -0.41 27.67
CA SER A 245 -3.15 0.66 28.46
C SER A 245 -4.00 1.93 28.40
N PRO A 246 -4.31 2.58 29.53
CA PRO A 246 -5.02 3.86 29.52
C PRO A 246 -4.22 4.97 28.82
N GLU A 247 -2.90 4.83 28.73
CA GLU A 247 -2.01 5.77 28.04
C GLU A 247 -2.14 5.70 26.51
N VAL A 248 -2.79 4.67 25.97
CA VAL A 248 -2.93 4.48 24.52
C VAL A 248 -3.69 5.62 23.84
N GLN A 249 -4.62 6.25 24.57
CA GLN A 249 -5.43 7.36 24.07
C GLN A 249 -4.68 8.70 24.00
N ASP A 250 -3.48 8.77 24.59
CA ASP A 250 -2.68 9.99 24.64
C ASP A 250 -1.40 9.82 23.80
N PRO A 251 -1.34 10.40 22.58
CA PRO A 251 -0.17 10.31 21.71
C PRO A 251 1.08 10.98 22.30
N MET A 252 0.95 11.80 23.35
CA MET A 252 2.09 12.36 24.08
C MET A 252 2.80 11.30 24.95
N LYS A 253 2.10 10.22 25.33
CA LYS A 253 2.64 9.13 26.16
C LYS A 253 3.23 7.98 25.36
N TRP A 254 3.01 7.96 24.05
CA TRP A 254 3.53 6.91 23.17
C TRP A 254 5.06 6.93 23.14
N ARG A 255 5.67 5.73 23.27
CA ARG A 255 7.13 5.57 23.26
C ARG A 255 7.66 5.00 21.95
N GLY A 256 6.76 4.63 21.03
CA GLY A 256 7.08 4.26 19.66
C GLY A 256 6.63 5.30 18.64
N GLN A 257 6.91 5.05 17.36
CA GLN A 257 6.67 5.96 16.25
C GLN A 257 5.36 5.67 15.48
N ASN A 258 4.74 4.50 15.66
CA ASN A 258 3.53 4.09 14.96
C ASN A 258 3.62 4.17 13.41
N LEU A 259 4.80 3.93 12.83
CA LEU A 259 4.98 4.09 11.37
C LEU A 259 4.02 3.21 10.55
N LEU A 260 3.62 2.04 11.08
CA LEU A 260 2.74 1.14 10.34
C LEU A 260 1.33 1.73 10.24
N GLY A 261 0.81 2.22 11.37
CA GLY A 261 -0.48 2.88 11.38
C GLY A 261 -0.55 4.06 10.42
N PHE A 262 0.52 4.87 10.36
CA PHE A 262 0.61 6.00 9.43
C PHE A 262 0.70 5.58 7.96
N ALA A 263 1.49 4.55 7.64
CA ALA A 263 1.55 4.01 6.29
C ALA A 263 0.18 3.47 5.82
N LEU A 264 -0.55 2.76 6.70
CA LEU A 264 -1.88 2.25 6.38
C LEU A 264 -2.92 3.37 6.18
N ILE A 265 -2.84 4.46 6.95
CA ILE A 265 -3.70 5.65 6.73
C ILE A 265 -3.39 6.29 5.38
N GLU A 266 -2.12 6.41 5.02
CA GLU A 266 -1.71 6.98 3.73
C GLU A 266 -2.18 6.10 2.56
N VAL A 267 -2.06 4.77 2.66
CA VAL A 267 -2.64 3.81 1.70
C VAL A 267 -4.18 3.93 1.65
N ARG A 268 -4.84 4.08 2.79
CA ARG A 268 -6.30 4.25 2.88
C ARG A 268 -6.77 5.51 2.15
N ASP A 269 -6.09 6.63 2.37
CA ASP A 269 -6.41 7.90 1.70
C ASP A 269 -6.31 7.74 0.19
N GLU A 270 -5.27 7.05 -0.26
CA GLU A 270 -5.01 6.84 -1.67
C GLU A 270 -6.03 5.90 -2.32
N LEU A 271 -6.32 4.76 -1.67
CA LEU A 271 -7.38 3.85 -2.11
C LEU A 271 -8.71 4.57 -2.20
N ARG A 272 -9.08 5.35 -1.17
CA ARG A 272 -10.31 6.14 -1.16
C ARG A 272 -10.38 7.09 -2.35
N ARG A 273 -9.27 7.75 -2.68
CA ARG A 273 -9.18 8.69 -3.80
C ARG A 273 -9.37 7.99 -5.15
N VAL A 274 -8.69 6.86 -5.38
CA VAL A 274 -8.68 6.22 -6.69
C VAL A 274 -9.85 5.26 -6.93
N THR A 275 -10.48 4.74 -5.87
CA THR A 275 -11.63 3.84 -5.99
C THR A 275 -12.98 4.55 -5.80
N GLN A 276 -13.00 5.87 -5.56
CA GLN A 276 -14.23 6.63 -5.28
C GLN A 276 -15.32 6.39 -6.31
N ASN A 277 -14.94 6.30 -7.59
CA ASN A 277 -15.86 6.19 -8.72
C ASN A 277 -15.85 4.79 -9.37
N GLU A 278 -15.27 3.78 -8.71
CA GLU A 278 -15.13 2.43 -9.29
C GLU A 278 -16.48 1.75 -9.62
N MET A 279 -17.55 2.16 -8.95
CA MET A 279 -18.91 1.68 -9.17
C MET A 279 -19.56 2.28 -10.44
N LEU A 280 -18.98 3.31 -11.05
CA LEU A 280 -19.44 3.86 -12.32
C LEU A 280 -18.98 3.01 -13.51
N CYS A 281 -17.97 2.14 -13.31
CA CYS A 281 -17.39 1.36 -14.38
C CYS A 281 -18.29 0.18 -14.78
N ASP A 282 -18.31 -0.10 -16.08
CA ASP A 282 -18.83 -1.35 -16.63
C ASP A 282 -17.77 -2.45 -16.49
N TRP A 283 -17.80 -3.18 -15.37
CA TRP A 283 -16.86 -4.26 -15.08
C TRP A 283 -16.98 -5.46 -16.01
N SER A 284 -18.04 -5.58 -16.81
CA SER A 284 -18.13 -6.65 -17.81
C SER A 284 -17.01 -6.54 -18.86
N THR A 285 -16.58 -5.31 -19.17
CA THR A 285 -15.52 -5.02 -20.14
C THR A 285 -14.13 -5.57 -19.74
N VAL A 286 -13.90 -5.87 -18.46
CA VAL A 286 -12.63 -6.47 -18.00
C VAL A 286 -12.55 -7.95 -18.38
N TRP A 287 -13.69 -8.63 -18.44
CA TRP A 287 -13.76 -10.08 -18.62
C TRP A 287 -14.25 -10.50 -20.01
N GLU A 288 -14.63 -9.53 -20.85
CA GLU A 288 -14.91 -9.76 -22.27
C GLU A 288 -13.63 -10.28 -22.95
N GLN A 289 -13.69 -11.54 -23.38
CA GLN A 289 -12.72 -12.21 -24.25
C GLN A 289 -13.15 -12.11 -25.71
#